data_AF-G8TC64-F1
#
_entry.id   AF-G8TC64-F1
#
_cell.length_a   1.000
_cell.length_b   1.000
_cell.length_c   1.000
_cell.angle_alpha   90.00
_cell.angle_beta   90.00
_cell.angle_gamma   90.00
#
_symmetry.space_group_name_H-M   'P 1'
#
loop_
_entity.id
_entity.type
_entity.pdbx_description
1 polymer ?
#
loop_
_entity_poly.entity_id
_entity_poly.type
_entity_poly.pdbx_seq_one_letter_code
_entity_poly.pdbx_strand_id
1 'polypeptide(L)'
;MTLKNILYTGMYGLLLMNAASCRKSSALDVDMSKYIVDNPAQTDLDSWITDNLTNPYNIQLQYRYERDLLGDVGKDVSPVKLDKVQPTAQAIINIFLKTYEKVAGVAFIKTYTPKQFVLFGSPAYNTDGTLTLGSADGGRRVILYDLNNLDFSDPAQVSTKMFTIHHEFTHILNQTIAIPPDFLQVTKSDYMLDWTNGTNTEAVAKSLGFVSRYARQDVNEDFAETVASLLIKGQLWFDSYAKSAGADGQTKLKQKEALVVDYFRQYFNINFRELQYEVGKVLRVTYNDKTRGFMYAWQNKLLANSLVVDFNQPYYAQFGQSAKFTTIYNQVKAGLATVGYTPVSFNVVFVSPTVIQMQHTLANSAGAAVAWYDYNITINANGEITFTKFDNGSTAPQYVAGRTALPAFVPLNNYLATKLFKADWMPAAATDGGSYYLKFAGFYVSNEPDNYFYGKF
;
A
#
# COMPACT_ATOMS: atom_id res chain seq x y z
N MET A 1 -76.34 -25.33 -9.73
CA MET A 1 -75.51 -24.22 -10.25
C MET A 1 -74.77 -24.75 -11.47
N THR A 2 -74.95 -24.17 -12.66
CA THR A 2 -74.31 -24.68 -13.89
C THR A 2 -72.81 -24.35 -13.87
N LEU A 3 -71.97 -25.17 -14.53
CA LEU A 3 -70.49 -24.98 -14.57
C LEU A 3 -70.10 -23.57 -15.03
N LYS A 4 -70.91 -22.96 -15.90
CA LYS A 4 -70.79 -21.57 -16.36
C LYS A 4 -70.90 -20.57 -15.21
N ASN A 5 -71.82 -20.76 -14.27
CA ASN A 5 -72.03 -19.84 -13.15
C ASN A 5 -70.89 -19.93 -12.13
N ILE A 6 -70.25 -21.09 -11.97
CA ILE A 6 -69.05 -21.25 -11.12
C ILE A 6 -67.85 -20.54 -11.77
N LEU A 7 -67.69 -20.67 -13.08
CA LEU A 7 -66.65 -19.98 -13.87
C LEU A 7 -66.81 -18.44 -13.82
N TYR A 8 -68.02 -17.91 -13.99
CA TYR A 8 -68.25 -16.47 -13.88
C TYR A 8 -68.04 -15.96 -12.45
N THR A 9 -68.49 -16.69 -11.43
CA THR A 9 -68.29 -16.28 -10.03
C THR A 9 -66.81 -16.33 -9.63
N GLY A 10 -66.06 -17.32 -10.12
CA GLY A 10 -64.60 -17.40 -9.94
C GLY A 10 -63.85 -16.28 -10.66
N MET A 11 -64.28 -15.91 -11.88
CA MET A 11 -63.65 -14.84 -12.66
C MET A 11 -63.92 -13.45 -12.06
N TYR A 12 -65.11 -13.20 -11.50
CA TYR A 12 -65.40 -11.98 -10.74
C TYR A 12 -64.66 -11.92 -9.41
N GLY A 13 -64.47 -13.06 -8.72
CA GLY A 13 -63.64 -13.14 -7.51
C GLY A 13 -62.17 -12.83 -7.77
N LEU A 14 -61.60 -13.33 -8.88
CA LEU A 14 -60.21 -13.07 -9.27
C LEU A 14 -59.98 -11.60 -9.69
N LEU A 15 -60.97 -10.96 -10.30
CA LEU A 15 -60.88 -9.54 -10.68
C LEU A 15 -60.89 -8.61 -9.46
N LEU A 16 -61.65 -8.95 -8.41
CA LEU A 16 -61.74 -8.17 -7.17
C LEU A 16 -60.48 -8.29 -6.30
N MET A 17 -59.74 -9.40 -6.39
CA MET A 17 -58.47 -9.60 -5.67
C MET A 17 -57.29 -8.81 -6.26
N ASN A 18 -57.37 -8.37 -7.52
CA ASN A 18 -56.34 -7.54 -8.16
C ASN A 18 -56.41 -6.06 -7.74
N ALA A 19 -57.53 -5.59 -7.16
CA ALA A 19 -57.68 -4.20 -6.72
C ALA A 19 -56.99 -3.91 -5.37
N ALA A 20 -56.58 -4.93 -4.61
CA ALA A 20 -55.94 -4.78 -3.29
C ALA A 20 -54.40 -4.76 -3.33
N SER A 21 -53.77 -4.96 -4.50
CA SER A 21 -52.30 -5.03 -4.62
C SER A 21 -51.62 -3.67 -4.85
N CYS A 22 -52.37 -2.62 -5.18
CA CYS A 22 -51.84 -1.26 -5.27
C CYS A 22 -52.06 -0.50 -3.95
N ARG A 23 -51.27 -0.82 -2.91
CA ARG A 23 -50.97 0.23 -1.93
C ARG A 23 -50.12 1.27 -2.67
N LYS A 24 -50.74 2.37 -3.10
CA LYS A 24 -49.99 3.56 -3.53
C LYS A 24 -48.93 3.81 -2.46
N SER A 25 -47.66 3.74 -2.85
CA SER A 25 -46.59 4.29 -2.02
C SER A 25 -46.99 5.71 -1.66
N SER A 26 -46.76 6.10 -0.40
CA SER A 26 -46.98 7.47 0.06
C SER A 26 -46.45 8.43 -1.01
N ALA A 27 -47.30 9.36 -1.45
CA ALA A 27 -46.86 10.40 -2.37
C ALA A 27 -45.60 11.03 -1.76
N LEU A 28 -44.50 10.97 -2.50
CA LEU A 28 -43.28 11.69 -2.15
C LEU A 28 -43.66 13.17 -2.22
N ASP A 29 -44.01 13.76 -1.08
CA ASP A 29 -44.28 15.20 -0.92
C ASP A 29 -42.94 15.93 -0.96
N VAL A 30 -42.35 15.96 -2.15
CA VAL A 30 -41.09 16.63 -2.44
C VAL A 30 -41.45 17.96 -3.08
N ASP A 31 -41.32 19.02 -2.30
CA ASP A 31 -41.48 20.38 -2.77
C ASP A 31 -40.31 20.75 -3.71
N MET A 32 -40.56 20.61 -5.01
CA MET A 32 -39.59 20.90 -6.08
C MET A 32 -39.15 22.37 -6.09
N SER A 33 -39.92 23.30 -5.49
CA SER A 33 -39.56 24.73 -5.44
C SER A 33 -38.40 25.02 -4.48
N LYS A 34 -38.10 24.09 -3.56
CA LYS A 34 -36.93 24.16 -2.68
C LYS A 34 -35.63 23.69 -3.34
N TYR A 35 -35.73 23.06 -4.51
CA TYR A 35 -34.58 22.60 -5.28
C TYR A 35 -34.32 23.60 -6.42
N ILE A 36 -33.43 24.56 -6.18
CA ILE A 36 -32.93 25.45 -7.24
C ILE A 36 -31.99 24.59 -8.11
N VAL A 37 -32.51 24.11 -9.24
CA VAL A 37 -31.84 23.08 -10.08
C VAL A 37 -30.61 23.64 -10.81
N ASP A 38 -30.64 24.90 -11.24
CA ASP A 38 -29.62 25.44 -12.16
C ASP A 38 -28.51 26.26 -11.49
N ASN A 39 -28.73 26.73 -10.25
CA ASN A 39 -27.72 27.53 -9.52
C ASN A 39 -27.83 27.27 -8.00
N PRO A 40 -27.37 26.11 -7.51
CA PRO A 40 -27.38 25.80 -6.10
C PRO A 40 -26.53 26.81 -5.33
N ALA A 41 -27.00 27.27 -4.17
CA ALA A 41 -26.23 28.15 -3.31
C ALA A 41 -24.88 27.50 -2.93
N GLN A 42 -23.82 28.31 -2.93
CA GLN A 42 -22.50 27.87 -2.53
C GLN A 42 -22.52 27.41 -1.06
N THR A 43 -21.99 26.23 -0.80
CA THR A 43 -21.89 25.63 0.53
C THR A 43 -20.48 25.78 1.09
N ASP A 44 -20.31 25.50 2.39
CA ASP A 44 -18.98 25.41 3.01
C ASP A 44 -18.11 24.33 2.35
N LEU A 45 -18.73 23.23 1.90
CA LEU A 45 -18.05 22.17 1.15
C LEU A 45 -17.52 22.67 -0.20
N ASP A 46 -18.30 23.47 -0.93
CA ASP A 46 -17.86 24.05 -2.21
C ASP A 46 -16.68 25.01 -2.02
N SER A 47 -16.75 25.83 -0.95
CA SER A 47 -15.66 26.75 -0.59
C SER A 47 -14.40 25.96 -0.21
N TRP A 48 -14.55 24.89 0.59
CA TRP A 48 -13.44 24.02 0.95
C TRP A 48 -12.81 23.34 -0.27
N ILE A 49 -13.61 22.81 -1.20
CA ILE A 49 -13.13 22.21 -2.47
C ILE A 49 -12.37 23.26 -3.28
N THR A 50 -12.93 24.48 -3.37
CA THR A 50 -12.31 25.58 -4.12
C THR A 50 -10.92 25.91 -3.55
N ASP A 51 -10.81 26.04 -2.23
CA ASP A 51 -9.56 26.44 -1.58
C ASP A 51 -8.51 25.33 -1.53
N ASN A 52 -8.92 24.06 -1.42
CA ASN A 52 -8.00 22.94 -1.20
C ASN A 52 -7.70 22.11 -2.45
N LEU A 53 -8.53 22.20 -3.49
CA LEU A 53 -8.40 21.40 -4.70
C LEU A 53 -8.40 22.26 -5.96
N THR A 54 -9.40 23.11 -6.17
CA THR A 54 -9.54 23.87 -7.42
C THR A 54 -8.49 24.94 -7.56
N ASN A 55 -8.34 25.86 -6.60
CA ASN A 55 -7.34 26.92 -6.66
C ASN A 55 -5.90 26.38 -6.65
N PRO A 56 -5.54 25.37 -5.82
CA PRO A 56 -4.17 24.88 -5.79
C PRO A 56 -3.78 24.02 -6.98
N TYR A 57 -4.71 23.33 -7.64
CA TYR A 57 -4.36 22.33 -8.68
C TYR A 57 -5.08 22.49 -10.02
N ASN A 58 -6.02 23.43 -10.14
CA ASN A 58 -6.90 23.60 -11.31
C ASN A 58 -7.71 22.33 -11.63
N ILE A 59 -8.31 21.77 -10.59
CA ILE A 59 -9.10 20.53 -10.64
C ILE A 59 -10.55 20.84 -10.25
N GLN A 60 -11.49 20.44 -11.11
CA GLN A 60 -12.91 20.44 -10.79
C GLN A 60 -13.29 19.12 -10.11
N LEU A 61 -13.93 19.20 -8.95
CA LEU A 61 -14.56 18.03 -8.32
C LEU A 61 -16.07 18.07 -8.52
N GLN A 62 -16.55 17.26 -9.43
CA GLN A 62 -17.97 17.09 -9.67
C GLN A 62 -18.54 16.04 -8.70
N TYR A 63 -19.22 16.51 -7.65
CA TYR A 63 -19.94 15.65 -6.72
C TYR A 63 -21.47 15.82 -6.79
N ARG A 64 -21.95 16.95 -7.33
CA ARG A 64 -23.37 17.12 -7.65
C ARG A 64 -23.69 16.20 -8.82
N TYR A 65 -24.78 15.45 -8.68
CA TYR A 65 -25.12 14.41 -9.62
C TYR A 65 -25.43 15.01 -11.01
N GLU A 66 -24.65 14.60 -11.99
CA GLU A 66 -24.85 14.94 -13.40
C GLU A 66 -24.74 13.66 -14.22
N ARG A 67 -25.87 13.24 -14.81
CA ARG A 67 -25.95 11.97 -15.54
C ARG A 67 -25.09 11.98 -16.80
N ASP A 68 -24.95 13.12 -17.46
CA ASP A 68 -24.19 13.24 -18.71
C ASP A 68 -22.68 13.04 -18.52
N LEU A 69 -22.19 13.11 -17.27
CA LEU A 69 -20.80 12.88 -16.93
C LEU A 69 -20.47 11.41 -16.64
N LEU A 70 -21.44 10.51 -16.76
CA LEU A 70 -21.30 9.08 -16.49
C LEU A 70 -20.41 8.33 -17.49
N GLY A 71 -20.11 8.94 -18.64
CA GLY A 71 -19.35 8.32 -19.74
C GLY A 71 -20.14 7.25 -20.51
N ASP A 72 -21.03 6.52 -19.83
CA ASP A 72 -22.01 5.60 -20.42
C ASP A 72 -23.39 5.84 -19.78
N VAL A 73 -24.26 6.56 -20.49
CA VAL A 73 -25.61 6.91 -20.02
C VAL A 73 -26.54 5.71 -19.88
N GLY A 74 -26.16 4.54 -20.41
CA GLY A 74 -26.90 3.29 -20.24
C GLY A 74 -26.72 2.65 -18.86
N LYS A 75 -25.75 3.12 -18.07
CA LYS A 75 -25.50 2.62 -16.71
C LYS A 75 -26.38 3.36 -15.70
N ASP A 76 -26.86 2.63 -14.70
CA ASP A 76 -27.58 3.21 -13.56
C ASP A 76 -26.63 3.44 -12.38
N VAL A 77 -26.41 4.71 -12.04
CA VAL A 77 -25.66 5.08 -10.84
C VAL A 77 -26.39 6.11 -9.98
N SER A 78 -26.13 6.05 -8.69
CA SER A 78 -26.68 6.94 -7.66
C SER A 78 -25.73 8.10 -7.32
N PRO A 79 -26.25 9.23 -6.83
CA PRO A 79 -25.44 10.30 -6.27
C PRO A 79 -24.55 9.84 -5.11
N VAL A 80 -23.36 10.45 -4.98
CA VAL A 80 -22.51 10.29 -3.81
C VAL A 80 -23.15 10.99 -2.59
N LYS A 81 -23.06 10.37 -1.41
CA LYS A 81 -23.49 11.00 -0.16
C LYS A 81 -22.54 12.16 0.17
N LEU A 82 -23.10 13.29 0.63
CA LEU A 82 -22.32 14.52 0.91
C LEU A 82 -21.19 14.29 1.93
N ASP A 83 -21.42 13.46 2.95
CA ASP A 83 -20.44 13.11 3.98
C ASP A 83 -19.25 12.29 3.44
N LYS A 84 -19.33 11.74 2.22
CA LYS A 84 -18.24 11.03 1.53
C LYS A 84 -17.42 11.92 0.62
N VAL A 85 -17.90 13.11 0.25
CA VAL A 85 -17.25 13.98 -0.76
C VAL A 85 -15.93 14.52 -0.24
N GLN A 86 -15.94 15.23 0.89
CA GLN A 86 -14.72 15.85 1.44
C GLN A 86 -13.66 14.80 1.81
N PRO A 87 -13.99 13.67 2.48
CA PRO A 87 -13.01 12.60 2.71
C PRO A 87 -12.41 12.03 1.42
N THR A 88 -13.21 11.85 0.36
CA THR A 88 -12.71 11.39 -0.95
C THR A 88 -11.73 12.40 -1.53
N ALA A 89 -12.09 13.68 -1.56
CA ALA A 89 -11.22 14.75 -2.02
C ALA A 89 -9.91 14.81 -1.22
N GLN A 90 -9.99 14.65 0.10
CA GLN A 90 -8.83 14.62 0.99
C GLN A 90 -7.90 13.43 0.70
N ALA A 91 -8.45 12.26 0.35
CA ALA A 91 -7.68 11.11 -0.10
C ALA A 91 -6.94 11.38 -1.41
N ILE A 92 -7.61 11.97 -2.40
CA ILE A 92 -6.99 12.40 -3.65
C ILE A 92 -5.85 13.39 -3.38
N ILE A 93 -6.09 14.40 -2.54
CA ILE A 93 -5.08 15.40 -2.20
C ILE A 93 -3.88 14.76 -1.50
N ASN A 94 -4.12 13.93 -0.48
CA ASN A 94 -3.04 13.43 0.38
C ASN A 94 -2.22 12.31 -0.24
N ILE A 95 -2.88 11.34 -0.90
CA ILE A 95 -2.21 10.13 -1.42
C ILE A 95 -1.67 10.37 -2.82
N PHE A 96 -2.40 11.13 -3.64
CA PHE A 96 -2.03 11.40 -5.02
C PHE A 96 -1.37 12.78 -5.18
N LEU A 97 -2.09 13.89 -5.02
CA LEU A 97 -1.57 15.20 -5.44
C LEU A 97 -0.32 15.63 -4.65
N LYS A 98 -0.37 15.58 -3.32
CA LYS A 98 0.72 16.01 -2.44
C LYS A 98 1.97 15.13 -2.54
N THR A 99 1.82 13.83 -2.81
CA THR A 99 2.97 12.93 -2.94
C THR A 99 3.74 13.25 -4.22
N TYR A 100 3.05 13.42 -5.35
CA TYR A 100 3.69 13.88 -6.58
C TYR A 100 4.19 15.33 -6.49
N GLU A 101 3.45 16.24 -5.87
CA GLU A 101 3.91 17.63 -5.66
C GLU A 101 5.23 17.66 -4.90
N LYS A 102 5.37 16.83 -3.87
CA LYS A 102 6.58 16.77 -3.07
C LYS A 102 7.79 16.24 -3.85
N VAL A 103 7.60 15.22 -4.67
CA VAL A 103 8.70 14.52 -5.35
C VAL A 103 9.02 15.10 -6.73
N ALA A 104 8.00 15.53 -7.46
CA ALA A 104 8.10 16.04 -8.83
C ALA A 104 7.92 17.56 -8.93
N GLY A 105 7.48 18.22 -7.86
CA GLY A 105 7.21 19.65 -7.82
C GLY A 105 5.80 20.05 -8.25
N VAL A 106 5.42 21.26 -7.86
CA VAL A 106 4.09 21.85 -8.14
C VAL A 106 3.80 21.96 -9.65
N ALA A 107 4.82 22.27 -10.45
CA ALA A 107 4.66 22.42 -11.90
C ALA A 107 4.26 21.10 -12.56
N PHE A 108 4.87 19.98 -12.15
CA PHE A 108 4.55 18.66 -12.68
C PHE A 108 3.09 18.30 -12.42
N ILE A 109 2.65 18.38 -11.15
CA ILE A 109 1.31 17.92 -10.80
C ILE A 109 0.23 18.79 -11.44
N LYS A 110 0.42 20.12 -11.50
CA LYS A 110 -0.51 21.03 -12.19
C LYS A 110 -0.61 20.77 -13.69
N THR A 111 0.48 20.32 -14.31
CA THR A 111 0.53 20.05 -15.75
C THR A 111 -0.26 18.79 -16.07
N TYR A 112 0.10 17.66 -15.45
CA TYR A 112 -0.36 16.35 -15.89
C TYR A 112 -1.63 15.84 -15.20
N THR A 113 -2.00 16.38 -14.04
CA THR A 113 -3.16 15.86 -13.30
C THR A 113 -4.47 16.01 -14.10
N PRO A 114 -5.43 15.06 -13.98
CA PRO A 114 -6.75 15.21 -14.54
C PRO A 114 -7.39 16.54 -14.12
N LYS A 115 -8.13 17.18 -15.03
CA LYS A 115 -8.79 18.46 -14.74
C LYS A 115 -10.17 18.28 -14.11
N GLN A 116 -10.69 17.06 -14.10
CA GLN A 116 -11.98 16.76 -13.49
C GLN A 116 -11.98 15.41 -12.80
N PHE A 117 -12.48 15.38 -11.56
CA PHE A 117 -12.90 14.15 -10.90
C PHE A 117 -14.43 14.14 -10.78
N VAL A 118 -15.07 13.04 -11.15
CA VAL A 118 -16.52 12.86 -11.04
C VAL A 118 -16.81 11.77 -10.02
N LEU A 119 -17.70 12.05 -9.06
CA LEU A 119 -17.98 11.17 -7.93
C LEU A 119 -19.38 10.58 -8.04
N PHE A 120 -19.46 9.24 -8.07
CA PHE A 120 -20.71 8.49 -8.02
C PHE A 120 -20.79 7.59 -6.79
N GLY A 121 -21.99 7.48 -6.23
CA GLY A 121 -22.24 6.81 -4.97
C GLY A 121 -22.30 5.29 -5.07
N SER A 122 -22.87 4.75 -6.15
CA SER A 122 -23.00 3.30 -6.39
C SER A 122 -21.92 2.80 -7.35
N PRO A 123 -21.67 1.48 -7.38
CA PRO A 123 -20.89 0.87 -8.43
C PRO A 123 -21.53 1.05 -9.82
N ALA A 124 -20.70 1.00 -10.85
CA ALA A 124 -21.14 0.86 -12.24
C ALA A 124 -20.86 -0.57 -12.72
N TYR A 125 -21.89 -1.28 -13.16
CA TYR A 125 -21.77 -2.64 -13.68
C TYR A 125 -21.63 -2.63 -15.20
N ASN A 126 -20.76 -3.49 -15.71
CA ASN A 126 -20.65 -3.80 -17.12
C ASN A 126 -21.62 -4.92 -17.52
N THR A 127 -21.88 -5.07 -18.82
CA THR A 127 -22.79 -6.11 -19.35
C THR A 127 -22.30 -7.54 -19.08
N ASP A 128 -21.00 -7.71 -18.85
CA ASP A 128 -20.36 -8.98 -18.47
C ASP A 128 -20.39 -9.27 -16.95
N GLY A 129 -21.01 -8.38 -16.16
CA GLY A 129 -21.10 -8.49 -14.71
C GLY A 129 -19.89 -7.99 -13.93
N THR A 130 -18.85 -7.49 -14.63
CA THR A 130 -17.68 -6.87 -13.98
C THR A 130 -18.01 -5.46 -13.46
N LEU A 131 -17.22 -5.00 -12.48
CA LEU A 131 -17.39 -3.69 -11.85
C LEU A 131 -16.42 -2.68 -12.45
N THR A 132 -16.91 -1.50 -12.85
CA THR A 132 -16.05 -0.35 -13.16
C THR A 132 -15.80 0.42 -11.85
N LEU A 133 -14.58 0.37 -11.32
CA LEU A 133 -14.20 1.09 -10.10
C LEU A 133 -13.86 2.55 -10.36
N GLY A 134 -13.41 2.83 -11.58
CA GLY A 134 -13.26 4.15 -12.15
C GLY A 134 -12.91 4.04 -13.63
N SER A 135 -12.91 5.17 -14.32
CA SER A 135 -12.56 5.25 -15.74
C SER A 135 -12.00 6.62 -16.05
N ALA A 136 -11.12 6.72 -17.05
CA ALA A 136 -10.73 8.01 -17.62
C ALA A 136 -11.36 8.27 -18.98
N ASP A 137 -11.80 9.51 -19.21
CA ASP A 137 -12.23 10.01 -20.51
C ASP A 137 -11.22 11.04 -21.02
N GLY A 138 -10.58 10.72 -22.15
CA GLY A 138 -9.65 11.59 -22.87
C GLY A 138 -8.48 12.12 -22.03
N GLY A 139 -8.07 11.40 -20.98
CA GLY A 139 -7.01 11.83 -20.06
C GLY A 139 -7.31 13.10 -19.26
N ARG A 140 -8.53 13.63 -19.33
CA ARG A 140 -8.92 14.89 -18.66
C ARG A 140 -9.83 14.66 -17.47
N ARG A 141 -10.60 13.59 -17.48
CA ARG A 141 -11.61 13.27 -16.46
C ARG A 141 -11.33 11.89 -15.87
N VAL A 142 -11.39 11.78 -14.55
CA VAL A 142 -11.42 10.50 -13.84
C VAL A 142 -12.76 10.37 -13.12
N ILE A 143 -13.45 9.26 -13.35
CA ILE A 143 -14.72 8.95 -12.69
C ILE A 143 -14.45 7.95 -11.57
N LEU A 144 -14.98 8.18 -10.37
CA LEU A 144 -14.89 7.27 -9.23
C LEU A 144 -16.28 6.78 -8.84
N TYR A 145 -16.44 5.46 -8.78
CA TYR A 145 -17.69 4.80 -8.43
C TYR A 145 -17.65 4.20 -7.02
N ASP A 146 -18.82 3.80 -6.52
CA ASP A 146 -18.97 3.05 -5.26
C ASP A 146 -18.39 3.78 -4.03
N LEU A 147 -18.63 5.09 -3.94
CA LEU A 147 -18.15 5.93 -2.84
C LEU A 147 -19.04 5.86 -1.59
N ASN A 148 -20.30 5.45 -1.74
CA ASN A 148 -21.23 5.37 -0.61
C ASN A 148 -20.90 4.21 0.34
N ASN A 149 -20.20 3.19 -0.17
CA ASN A 149 -19.71 2.04 0.58
C ASN A 149 -18.26 2.19 1.06
N LEU A 150 -17.57 3.27 0.67
CA LEU A 150 -16.18 3.50 1.04
C LEU A 150 -16.05 3.83 2.54
N ASP A 151 -15.33 2.98 3.25
CA ASP A 151 -14.89 3.20 4.63
C ASP A 151 -13.46 3.76 4.66
N PHE A 152 -13.31 5.01 5.09
CA PHE A 152 -12.01 5.67 5.19
C PHE A 152 -11.17 5.19 6.38
N SER A 153 -11.77 4.42 7.29
CA SER A 153 -11.04 3.71 8.35
C SER A 153 -10.48 2.37 7.88
N ASP A 154 -10.92 1.88 6.71
CA ASP A 154 -10.37 0.72 6.03
C ASP A 154 -9.34 1.15 4.96
N PRO A 155 -8.04 1.08 5.28
CA PRO A 155 -6.99 1.50 4.34
C PRO A 155 -6.99 0.69 3.03
N ALA A 156 -7.51 -0.54 3.02
CA ALA A 156 -7.56 -1.35 1.81
C ALA A 156 -8.57 -0.77 0.81
N GLN A 157 -9.72 -0.29 1.28
CA GLN A 157 -10.72 0.32 0.41
C GLN A 157 -10.23 1.66 -0.17
N VAL A 158 -9.60 2.50 0.66
CA VAL A 158 -8.99 3.76 0.21
C VAL A 158 -7.89 3.48 -0.82
N SER A 159 -7.02 2.50 -0.54
CA SER A 159 -5.94 2.09 -1.44
C SER A 159 -6.48 1.64 -2.80
N THR A 160 -7.56 0.87 -2.85
CA THR A 160 -8.18 0.43 -4.11
C THR A 160 -8.63 1.61 -4.97
N LYS A 161 -9.25 2.65 -4.39
CA LYS A 161 -9.66 3.84 -5.16
C LYS A 161 -8.45 4.63 -5.65
N MET A 162 -7.40 4.73 -4.82
CA MET A 162 -6.16 5.42 -5.23
C MET A 162 -5.39 4.63 -6.29
N PHE A 163 -5.45 3.30 -6.27
CA PHE A 163 -4.89 2.45 -7.32
C PHE A 163 -5.45 2.82 -8.68
N THR A 164 -6.78 2.97 -8.79
CA THR A 164 -7.43 3.44 -10.01
C THR A 164 -6.93 4.82 -10.44
N ILE A 165 -6.80 5.78 -9.51
CA ILE A 165 -6.30 7.11 -9.85
C ILE A 165 -4.85 7.07 -10.38
N HIS A 166 -3.96 6.30 -9.74
CA HIS A 166 -2.58 6.16 -10.22
C HIS A 166 -2.50 5.44 -11.57
N HIS A 167 -3.37 4.44 -11.79
CA HIS A 167 -3.49 3.73 -13.06
C HIS A 167 -3.88 4.73 -14.17
N GLU A 168 -4.99 5.46 -14.00
CA GLU A 168 -5.46 6.43 -15.00
C GLU A 168 -4.48 7.59 -15.20
N PHE A 169 -3.84 8.06 -14.13
CA PHE A 169 -2.81 9.07 -14.24
C PHE A 169 -1.61 8.59 -15.07
N THR A 170 -1.25 7.31 -14.96
CA THR A 170 -0.19 6.73 -15.77
C THR A 170 -0.54 6.75 -17.26
N HIS A 171 -1.79 6.44 -17.62
CA HIS A 171 -2.27 6.60 -18.99
C HIS A 171 -2.10 8.03 -19.50
N ILE A 172 -2.38 9.06 -18.69
CA ILE A 172 -2.19 10.47 -19.07
C ILE A 172 -0.70 10.79 -19.32
N LEU A 173 0.18 10.29 -18.46
CA LEU A 173 1.63 10.43 -18.67
C LEU A 173 2.06 9.75 -19.97
N ASN A 174 1.56 8.55 -20.24
CA ASN A 174 1.89 7.77 -21.44
C ASN A 174 1.35 8.39 -22.74
N GLN A 175 0.22 9.10 -22.68
CA GLN A 175 -0.31 9.90 -23.79
C GLN A 175 0.60 11.10 -24.11
N THR A 176 1.28 11.66 -23.10
CA THR A 176 2.20 12.78 -23.29
C THR A 176 3.58 12.29 -23.75
N ILE A 177 4.07 11.22 -23.13
CA ILE A 177 5.38 10.62 -23.41
C ILE A 177 5.19 9.12 -23.54
N ALA A 178 5.33 8.59 -24.75
CA ALA A 178 5.07 7.20 -25.06
C ALA A 178 5.88 6.22 -24.17
N ILE A 179 5.27 5.07 -23.88
CA ILE A 179 5.91 3.97 -23.15
C ILE A 179 7.15 3.50 -23.94
N PRO A 180 8.31 3.30 -23.28
CA PRO A 180 9.50 2.80 -23.95
C PRO A 180 9.25 1.45 -24.64
N PRO A 181 9.66 1.25 -25.90
CA PRO A 181 9.44 0.00 -26.64
C PRO A 181 9.99 -1.26 -25.94
N ASP A 182 11.02 -1.10 -25.11
CA ASP A 182 11.62 -2.17 -24.32
C ASP A 182 10.64 -2.80 -23.34
N PHE A 183 9.69 -2.02 -22.79
CA PHE A 183 8.68 -2.54 -21.88
C PHE A 183 7.74 -3.52 -22.60
N LEU A 184 7.31 -3.17 -23.82
CA LEU A 184 6.52 -4.06 -24.67
C LEU A 184 7.26 -5.37 -24.94
N GLN A 185 8.58 -5.34 -25.16
CA GLN A 185 9.35 -6.54 -25.49
C GLN A 185 9.39 -7.57 -24.36
N VAL A 186 9.23 -7.17 -23.10
CA VAL A 186 9.31 -8.09 -21.95
C VAL A 186 8.25 -9.20 -22.01
N THR A 187 7.04 -8.86 -22.46
CA THR A 187 5.88 -9.77 -22.48
C THR A 187 5.10 -9.77 -23.79
N LYS A 188 5.75 -9.34 -24.89
CA LYS A 188 5.11 -9.14 -26.21
C LYS A 188 4.27 -10.33 -26.70
N SER A 189 4.73 -11.55 -26.48
CA SER A 189 4.05 -12.78 -26.93
C SER A 189 2.83 -13.17 -26.08
N ASP A 190 2.69 -12.58 -24.90
CA ASP A 190 1.84 -13.11 -23.83
C ASP A 190 0.58 -12.24 -23.57
N TYR A 191 0.45 -11.13 -24.30
CA TYR A 191 -0.75 -10.28 -24.29
C TYR A 191 -1.97 -11.00 -24.84
N MET A 192 -3.12 -10.72 -24.23
CA MET A 192 -4.40 -11.34 -24.51
C MET A 192 -5.51 -10.31 -24.33
N LEU A 193 -6.12 -9.88 -25.44
CA LEU A 193 -7.16 -8.84 -25.48
C LEU A 193 -8.34 -9.15 -24.53
N ASP A 194 -8.82 -10.39 -24.53
CA ASP A 194 -9.83 -10.85 -23.57
C ASP A 194 -9.17 -11.19 -22.22
N TRP A 195 -8.99 -10.19 -21.38
CA TRP A 195 -8.42 -10.37 -20.04
C TRP A 195 -9.33 -11.17 -19.11
N THR A 196 -10.64 -11.20 -19.38
CA THR A 196 -11.65 -11.91 -18.56
C THR A 196 -11.67 -13.41 -18.81
N ASN A 197 -11.02 -13.87 -19.88
CA ASN A 197 -10.98 -15.27 -20.28
C ASN A 197 -10.63 -16.20 -19.12
N GLY A 198 -11.35 -17.32 -19.00
CA GLY A 198 -11.14 -18.29 -17.92
C GLY A 198 -9.76 -18.95 -17.93
N THR A 199 -9.07 -18.98 -19.07
CA THR A 199 -7.69 -19.49 -19.17
C THR A 199 -6.66 -18.49 -18.64
N ASN A 200 -6.98 -17.19 -18.65
CA ASN A 200 -6.16 -16.14 -18.07
C ASN A 200 -6.35 -16.09 -16.56
N THR A 201 -5.87 -17.07 -15.80
CA THR A 201 -5.95 -17.03 -14.33
C THR A 201 -4.89 -16.09 -13.73
N GLU A 202 -5.08 -15.62 -12.50
CA GLU A 202 -4.07 -14.83 -11.78
C GLU A 202 -2.70 -15.54 -11.72
N ALA A 203 -2.71 -16.86 -11.52
CA ALA A 203 -1.47 -17.65 -11.47
C ALA A 203 -0.76 -17.69 -12.83
N VAL A 204 -1.52 -17.84 -13.91
CA VAL A 204 -0.99 -17.81 -15.28
C VAL A 204 -0.43 -16.42 -15.58
N ALA A 205 -1.21 -15.36 -15.35
CA ALA A 205 -0.76 -13.99 -15.61
C ALA A 205 0.51 -13.64 -14.83
N LYS A 206 0.56 -13.99 -13.55
CA LYS A 206 1.75 -13.85 -12.72
C LYS A 206 2.96 -14.56 -13.30
N SER A 207 2.82 -15.84 -13.67
CA SER A 207 3.92 -16.65 -14.23
C SER A 207 4.48 -16.11 -15.55
N LEU A 208 3.63 -15.42 -16.33
CA LEU A 208 4.01 -14.76 -17.58
C LEU A 208 4.59 -13.35 -17.38
N GLY A 209 4.70 -12.88 -16.14
CA GLY A 209 5.32 -11.59 -15.82
C GLY A 209 4.36 -10.40 -15.78
N PHE A 210 3.07 -10.63 -15.50
CA PHE A 210 2.06 -9.57 -15.34
C PHE A 210 1.62 -9.45 -13.87
N VAL A 211 1.29 -8.24 -13.43
CA VAL A 211 0.89 -7.96 -12.03
C VAL A 211 -0.57 -8.25 -11.72
N SER A 212 -1.38 -8.45 -12.76
CA SER A 212 -2.81 -8.77 -12.70
C SER A 212 -3.24 -9.46 -14.00
N ARG A 213 -4.43 -10.08 -14.00
CA ARG A 213 -5.07 -10.55 -15.24
C ARG A 213 -5.31 -9.41 -16.23
N TYR A 214 -5.69 -8.23 -15.74
CA TYR A 214 -6.02 -7.06 -16.55
C TYR A 214 -4.79 -6.49 -17.27
N ALA A 215 -3.63 -6.49 -16.62
CA ALA A 215 -2.35 -6.11 -17.23
C ALA A 215 -2.00 -6.92 -18.50
N ARG A 216 -2.63 -8.09 -18.73
CA ARG A 216 -2.43 -8.85 -19.97
C ARG A 216 -3.19 -8.31 -21.17
N GLN A 217 -4.13 -7.39 -20.98
CA GLN A 217 -4.96 -6.90 -22.08
C GLN A 217 -4.09 -6.32 -23.20
N ASP A 218 -3.23 -5.37 -22.86
CA ASP A 218 -2.30 -4.71 -23.76
C ASP A 218 -1.20 -3.98 -22.96
N VAL A 219 -0.23 -3.42 -23.68
CA VAL A 219 0.95 -2.77 -23.09
C VAL A 219 0.64 -1.51 -22.28
N ASN A 220 -0.43 -0.78 -22.63
CA ASN A 220 -0.78 0.43 -21.89
C ASN A 220 -1.33 0.03 -20.53
N GLU A 221 -2.22 -0.96 -20.49
CA GLU A 221 -2.76 -1.49 -19.22
C GLU A 221 -1.67 -2.14 -18.37
N ASP A 222 -0.77 -2.90 -18.98
CA ASP A 222 0.35 -3.53 -18.27
C ASP A 222 1.25 -2.50 -17.58
N PHE A 223 1.59 -1.42 -18.29
CA PHE A 223 2.42 -0.35 -17.74
C PHE A 223 1.70 0.38 -16.61
N ALA A 224 0.44 0.78 -16.81
CA ALA A 224 -0.38 1.47 -15.81
C ALA A 224 -0.61 0.60 -14.55
N GLU A 225 -0.95 -0.67 -14.72
CA GLU A 225 -1.11 -1.64 -13.62
C GLU A 225 0.19 -1.86 -12.85
N THR A 226 1.33 -1.91 -13.55
CA THR A 226 2.64 -2.07 -12.92
C THR A 226 2.98 -0.84 -12.07
N VAL A 227 2.79 0.36 -12.59
CA VAL A 227 3.00 1.63 -11.85
C VAL A 227 2.08 1.70 -10.64
N ALA A 228 0.78 1.49 -10.81
CA ALA A 228 -0.20 1.55 -9.73
C ALA A 228 0.09 0.49 -8.65
N SER A 229 0.48 -0.72 -9.05
CA SER A 229 0.87 -1.79 -8.11
C SER A 229 2.12 -1.40 -7.31
N LEU A 230 3.14 -0.86 -7.97
CA LEU A 230 4.36 -0.43 -7.29
C LEU A 230 4.09 0.71 -6.29
N LEU A 231 3.24 1.69 -6.63
CA LEU A 231 2.93 2.82 -5.76
C LEU A 231 2.00 2.44 -4.60
N ILE A 232 0.89 1.76 -4.90
CA ILE A 232 -0.15 1.48 -3.91
C ILE A 232 0.11 0.18 -3.17
N LYS A 233 0.51 -0.91 -3.84
CA LYS A 233 0.82 -2.17 -3.14
C LYS A 233 2.25 -2.19 -2.60
N GLY A 234 3.14 -1.34 -3.11
CA GLY A 234 4.45 -1.09 -2.53
C GLY A 234 5.50 -2.14 -2.88
N GLN A 235 6.76 -1.80 -2.57
CA GLN A 235 7.92 -2.58 -2.99
C GLN A 235 7.97 -4.00 -2.42
N LEU A 236 7.73 -4.14 -1.11
CA LEU A 236 7.77 -5.45 -0.44
C LEU A 236 6.73 -6.41 -1.01
N TRP A 237 5.54 -5.91 -1.35
CA TRP A 237 4.53 -6.70 -2.02
C TRP A 237 5.01 -7.12 -3.41
N PHE A 238 5.54 -6.18 -4.20
CA PHE A 238 5.97 -6.45 -5.57
C PHE A 238 7.10 -7.48 -5.62
N ASP A 239 8.09 -7.36 -4.74
CA ASP A 239 9.21 -8.31 -4.65
C ASP A 239 8.72 -9.70 -4.24
N SER A 240 7.81 -9.79 -3.28
CA SER A 240 7.19 -11.07 -2.89
C SER A 240 6.34 -11.66 -4.02
N TYR A 241 5.56 -10.82 -4.71
CA TYR A 241 4.73 -11.22 -5.84
C TYR A 241 5.60 -11.78 -6.98
N ALA A 242 6.63 -11.05 -7.38
CA ALA A 242 7.60 -11.46 -8.39
C ALA A 242 8.33 -12.75 -8.00
N LYS A 243 8.81 -12.89 -6.75
CA LYS A 243 9.44 -14.13 -6.28
C LYS A 243 8.50 -15.34 -6.38
N SER A 244 7.20 -15.14 -6.18
CA SER A 244 6.19 -16.20 -6.28
C SER A 244 5.75 -16.51 -7.71
N ALA A 245 6.29 -15.82 -8.73
CA ALA A 245 5.95 -15.99 -10.14
C ALA A 245 6.71 -17.13 -10.82
N GLY A 246 7.72 -17.71 -10.17
CA GLY A 246 8.70 -18.59 -10.82
C GLY A 246 9.82 -17.78 -11.49
N ALA A 247 10.89 -18.45 -11.93
CA ALA A 247 12.12 -17.78 -12.37
C ALA A 247 11.92 -16.82 -13.57
N ASP A 248 11.16 -17.25 -14.58
CA ASP A 248 10.87 -16.43 -15.77
C ASP A 248 9.99 -15.23 -15.42
N GLY A 249 8.84 -15.47 -14.79
CA GLY A 249 7.92 -14.40 -14.34
C GLY A 249 8.59 -13.41 -13.40
N GLN A 250 9.45 -13.87 -12.49
CA GLN A 250 10.23 -12.99 -11.60
C GLN A 250 11.16 -12.09 -12.41
N THR A 251 11.90 -12.66 -13.37
CA THR A 251 12.84 -11.91 -14.22
C THR A 251 12.10 -10.83 -15.01
N LYS A 252 10.97 -11.19 -15.64
CA LYS A 252 10.12 -10.25 -16.39
C LYS A 252 9.55 -9.14 -15.52
N LEU A 253 9.00 -9.46 -14.35
CA LEU A 253 8.45 -8.46 -13.42
C LEU A 253 9.52 -7.48 -12.92
N LYS A 254 10.72 -7.98 -12.57
CA LYS A 254 11.82 -7.12 -12.13
C LYS A 254 12.37 -6.27 -13.28
N GLN A 255 12.36 -6.77 -14.51
CA GLN A 255 12.71 -5.98 -15.69
C GLN A 255 11.68 -4.86 -15.95
N LYS A 256 10.38 -5.16 -15.88
CA LYS A 256 9.30 -4.16 -15.98
C LYS A 256 9.42 -3.07 -14.92
N GLU A 257 9.68 -3.46 -13.68
CA GLU A 257 9.89 -2.51 -12.60
C GLU A 257 11.09 -1.57 -12.88
N ALA A 258 12.22 -2.11 -13.34
CA ALA A 258 13.38 -1.29 -13.69
C ALA A 258 13.04 -0.28 -14.81
N LEU A 259 12.30 -0.71 -15.83
CA LEU A 259 11.86 0.14 -16.93
C LEU A 259 10.86 1.22 -16.47
N VAL A 260 9.97 0.92 -15.51
CA VAL A 260 9.10 1.93 -14.89
C VAL A 260 9.94 2.97 -14.13
N VAL A 261 10.87 2.53 -13.29
CA VAL A 261 11.75 3.44 -12.53
C VAL A 261 12.55 4.34 -13.47
N ASP A 262 13.09 3.76 -14.55
CA ASP A 262 13.84 4.51 -15.55
C ASP A 262 12.97 5.48 -16.34
N TYR A 263 11.75 5.10 -16.73
CA TYR A 263 10.82 5.99 -17.42
C TYR A 263 10.51 7.24 -16.60
N PHE A 264 10.13 7.07 -15.32
CA PHE A 264 9.84 8.21 -14.44
C PHE A 264 11.06 9.10 -14.21
N ARG A 265 12.25 8.50 -14.07
CA ARG A 265 13.50 9.23 -13.90
C ARG A 265 13.88 10.01 -15.16
N GLN A 266 13.88 9.38 -16.32
CA GLN A 266 14.40 9.95 -17.57
C GLN A 266 13.47 11.01 -18.15
N TYR A 267 12.15 10.78 -18.10
CA TYR A 267 11.20 11.62 -18.82
C TYR A 267 10.49 12.65 -17.94
N PHE A 268 10.44 12.41 -16.62
CA PHE A 268 9.78 13.32 -15.68
C PHE A 268 10.68 13.81 -14.55
N ASN A 269 11.95 13.37 -14.51
CA ASN A 269 12.88 13.68 -13.42
C ASN A 269 12.33 13.30 -12.03
N ILE A 270 11.55 12.20 -11.97
CA ILE A 270 10.94 11.72 -10.74
C ILE A 270 11.77 10.56 -10.20
N ASN A 271 12.23 10.69 -8.96
CA ASN A 271 12.74 9.55 -8.21
C ASN A 271 11.56 8.66 -7.80
N PHE A 272 11.33 7.59 -8.57
CA PHE A 272 10.18 6.70 -8.34
C PHE A 272 10.20 6.03 -6.96
N ARG A 273 11.38 5.77 -6.38
CA ARG A 273 11.50 5.19 -5.03
C ARG A 273 11.10 6.16 -3.94
N GLU A 274 11.38 7.45 -4.14
CA GLU A 274 10.91 8.52 -3.28
C GLU A 274 9.39 8.67 -3.34
N LEU A 275 8.82 8.62 -4.55
CA LEU A 275 7.38 8.64 -4.72
C LEU A 275 6.70 7.45 -4.03
N GLN A 276 7.23 6.23 -4.21
CA GLN A 276 6.75 5.04 -3.48
C GLN A 276 6.84 5.23 -1.96
N TYR A 277 7.92 5.81 -1.45
CA TYR A 277 8.07 6.10 -0.03
C TYR A 277 7.00 7.07 0.48
N GLU A 278 6.77 8.18 -0.23
CA GLU A 278 5.80 9.18 0.18
C GLU A 278 4.37 8.65 0.17
N VAL A 279 3.99 7.88 -0.87
CA VAL A 279 2.69 7.18 -0.93
C VAL A 279 2.55 6.20 0.23
N GLY A 280 3.54 5.30 0.42
CA GLY A 280 3.53 4.33 1.50
C GLY A 280 3.49 4.97 2.89
N LYS A 281 4.17 6.11 3.08
CA LYS A 281 4.15 6.88 4.32
C LYS A 281 2.77 7.48 4.60
N VAL A 282 2.12 8.09 3.60
CA VAL A 282 0.77 8.65 3.77
C VAL A 282 -0.22 7.55 4.12
N LEU A 283 -0.19 6.42 3.40
CA LEU A 283 -1.04 5.26 3.71
C LEU A 283 -0.81 4.76 5.15
N ARG A 284 0.45 4.63 5.57
CA ARG A 284 0.81 4.16 6.92
C ARG A 284 0.38 5.13 8.02
N VAL A 285 0.72 6.41 7.88
CA VAL A 285 0.63 7.40 8.96
C VAL A 285 -0.75 8.06 9.01
N THR A 286 -1.31 8.41 7.85
CA THR A 286 -2.59 9.13 7.76
C THR A 286 -3.78 8.17 7.73
N TYR A 287 -3.65 7.05 7.01
CA TYR A 287 -4.74 6.08 6.83
C TYR A 287 -4.57 4.80 7.66
N ASN A 288 -3.56 4.76 8.54
CA ASN A 288 -3.30 3.64 9.43
C ASN A 288 -3.17 2.29 8.70
N ASP A 289 -2.63 2.30 7.48
CA ASP A 289 -2.35 1.09 6.70
C ASP A 289 -1.19 0.31 7.33
N LYS A 290 -1.54 -0.63 8.22
CA LYS A 290 -0.59 -1.50 8.91
C LYS A 290 0.23 -2.36 7.94
N THR A 291 -0.25 -2.60 6.71
CA THR A 291 0.48 -3.40 5.71
C THR A 291 1.79 -2.74 5.26
N ARG A 292 1.93 -1.43 5.50
CA ARG A 292 3.15 -0.64 5.25
C ARG A 292 4.16 -0.68 6.40
N GLY A 293 3.76 -1.20 7.56
CA GLY A 293 4.57 -1.23 8.76
C GLY A 293 5.67 -2.30 8.71
N PHE A 294 6.76 -2.05 9.44
CA PHE A 294 7.87 -3.00 9.53
C PHE A 294 7.45 -4.32 10.17
N MET A 295 6.60 -4.26 11.21
CA MET A 295 6.04 -5.45 11.85
C MET A 295 5.28 -6.35 10.87
N TYR A 296 4.45 -5.75 10.01
CA TYR A 296 3.70 -6.51 9.01
C TYR A 296 4.65 -7.19 8.02
N ALA A 297 5.68 -6.48 7.55
CA ALA A 297 6.69 -7.04 6.67
C ALA A 297 7.40 -8.26 7.27
N TRP A 298 7.78 -8.17 8.55
CA TRP A 298 8.37 -9.30 9.27
C TRP A 298 7.37 -10.46 9.42
N GLN A 299 6.18 -10.23 9.97
CA GLN A 299 5.20 -11.29 10.24
C GLN A 299 4.74 -12.04 8.98
N ASN A 300 4.75 -11.36 7.83
CA ASN A 300 4.38 -11.94 6.53
C ASN A 300 5.57 -12.42 5.70
N LYS A 301 6.77 -12.51 6.29
CA LYS A 301 7.99 -13.01 5.62
C LYS A 301 8.34 -12.24 4.33
N LEU A 302 8.11 -10.92 4.33
CA LEU A 302 8.40 -10.04 3.21
C LEU A 302 9.84 -9.50 3.23
N LEU A 303 10.57 -9.70 4.33
CA LEU A 303 11.96 -9.29 4.49
C LEU A 303 12.89 -10.34 3.89
N ALA A 304 13.64 -9.97 2.85
CA ALA A 304 14.56 -10.89 2.18
C ALA A 304 15.92 -11.02 2.89
N ASN A 305 16.36 -9.97 3.58
CA ASN A 305 17.68 -9.87 4.20
C ASN A 305 17.57 -9.75 5.72
N SER A 306 18.67 -10.06 6.40
CA SER A 306 18.82 -9.77 7.83
C SER A 306 19.03 -8.28 8.08
N LEU A 307 18.58 -7.79 9.23
CA LEU A 307 18.88 -6.43 9.66
C LEU A 307 20.32 -6.39 10.23
N VAL A 308 21.24 -5.71 9.55
CA VAL A 308 22.65 -5.60 9.93
C VAL A 308 22.85 -4.37 10.81
N VAL A 309 23.26 -4.59 12.06
CA VAL A 309 23.60 -3.55 13.03
C VAL A 309 25.12 -3.46 13.15
N ASP A 310 25.70 -2.43 12.53
CA ASP A 310 27.14 -2.14 12.57
C ASP A 310 27.37 -0.67 12.91
N PHE A 311 27.76 -0.43 14.17
CA PHE A 311 27.94 0.92 14.72
C PHE A 311 29.12 1.70 14.12
N ASN A 312 29.93 1.08 13.26
CA ASN A 312 31.02 1.75 12.56
C ASN A 312 30.58 2.37 11.22
N GLN A 313 29.32 2.16 10.82
CA GLN A 313 28.80 2.64 9.55
C GLN A 313 28.49 4.15 9.56
N PRO A 314 28.72 4.87 8.45
CA PRO A 314 28.60 6.33 8.39
C PRO A 314 27.18 6.86 8.66
N TYR A 315 26.15 6.03 8.42
CA TYR A 315 24.76 6.43 8.66
C TYR A 315 24.44 6.64 10.16
N TYR A 316 25.27 6.16 11.09
CA TYR A 316 25.13 6.48 12.51
C TYR A 316 25.55 7.92 12.86
N ALA A 317 26.43 8.52 12.06
CA ALA A 317 26.72 9.95 12.18
C ALA A 317 25.55 10.81 11.70
N GLN A 318 24.77 10.30 10.74
CA GLN A 318 23.63 11.00 10.15
C GLN A 318 22.35 10.87 10.99
N PHE A 319 22.02 9.67 11.48
CA PHE A 319 20.76 9.40 12.19
C PHE A 319 20.91 9.25 13.71
N GLY A 320 22.15 9.29 14.21
CA GLY A 320 22.45 9.17 15.64
C GLY A 320 22.32 7.74 16.17
N GLN A 321 22.84 7.53 17.38
CA GLN A 321 22.78 6.27 18.10
C GLN A 321 22.15 6.51 19.49
N SER A 322 21.37 5.55 19.98
CA SER A 322 20.82 5.60 21.34
C SER A 322 21.92 5.50 22.39
N ALA A 323 22.13 6.55 23.18
CA ALA A 323 23.08 6.52 24.29
C ALA A 323 22.76 5.42 25.33
N LYS A 324 21.46 5.15 25.54
CA LYS A 324 20.99 4.08 26.44
C LYS A 324 21.39 2.70 25.91
N PHE A 325 21.14 2.41 24.63
CA PHE A 325 21.57 1.14 24.03
C PHE A 325 23.09 1.04 23.94
N THR A 326 23.79 2.13 23.59
CA THR A 326 25.27 2.17 23.57
C THR A 326 25.87 1.77 24.90
N THR A 327 25.27 2.17 26.03
CA THR A 327 25.72 1.77 27.36
C THR A 327 25.64 0.26 27.56
N ILE A 328 24.53 -0.37 27.15
CA ILE A 328 24.36 -1.84 27.20
C ILE A 328 25.39 -2.53 26.30
N TYR A 329 25.58 -2.03 25.07
CA TYR A 329 26.51 -2.63 24.12
C TYR A 329 27.99 -2.49 24.56
N ASN A 330 28.34 -1.40 25.23
CA ASN A 330 29.67 -1.21 25.82
C ASN A 330 29.96 -2.20 26.96
N GLN A 331 28.95 -2.60 27.74
CA GLN A 331 29.11 -3.66 28.74
C GLN A 331 29.40 -5.01 28.08
N VAL A 332 28.75 -5.31 26.96
CA VAL A 332 29.06 -6.51 26.16
C VAL A 332 30.48 -6.45 25.61
N LYS A 333 30.91 -5.30 25.08
CA LYS A 333 32.28 -5.09 24.59
C LYS A 333 33.33 -5.34 25.69
N ALA A 334 33.08 -4.82 26.90
CA ALA A 334 33.97 -5.04 28.04
C ALA A 334 34.05 -6.52 28.44
N GLY A 335 32.91 -7.23 28.48
CA GLY A 335 32.88 -8.67 28.77
C GLY A 335 33.55 -9.53 27.70
N LEU A 336 33.43 -9.18 26.42
CA LEU A 336 34.11 -9.89 25.33
C LEU A 336 35.63 -9.69 25.38
N ALA A 337 36.09 -8.50 25.78
CA ALA A 337 37.52 -8.22 25.89
C ALA A 337 38.22 -9.12 26.92
N THR A 338 37.54 -9.53 28.00
CA THR A 338 38.13 -10.43 29.02
C THR A 338 38.35 -11.86 28.49
N VAL A 339 37.71 -12.23 27.40
CA VAL A 339 37.84 -13.53 26.72
C VAL A 339 38.52 -13.41 25.35
N GLY A 340 39.19 -12.27 25.08
CA GLY A 340 40.00 -12.07 23.88
C GLY A 340 39.21 -11.79 22.60
N TYR A 341 37.95 -11.37 22.70
CA TYR A 341 37.10 -11.02 21.56
C TYR A 341 36.74 -9.53 21.55
N THR A 342 36.51 -9.00 20.34
CA THR A 342 35.92 -7.66 20.13
C THR A 342 34.67 -7.80 19.26
N PRO A 343 33.53 -7.21 19.63
CA PRO A 343 32.35 -7.22 18.79
C PRO A 343 32.55 -6.31 17.57
N VAL A 344 32.12 -6.77 16.39
CA VAL A 344 32.20 -6.03 15.12
C VAL A 344 30.81 -5.51 14.71
N SER A 345 29.86 -6.43 14.57
CA SER A 345 28.49 -6.14 14.16
C SER A 345 27.57 -7.26 14.65
N PHE A 346 26.26 -7.09 14.52
CA PHE A 346 25.33 -8.20 14.65
C PHE A 346 24.18 -8.12 13.67
N ASN A 347 23.71 -9.28 13.22
CA ASN A 347 22.57 -9.40 12.34
C ASN A 347 21.35 -9.85 13.13
N VAL A 348 20.20 -9.21 12.91
CA VAL A 348 18.89 -9.72 13.31
C VAL A 348 18.32 -10.51 12.14
N VAL A 349 18.28 -11.83 12.27
CA VAL A 349 17.74 -12.75 11.28
C VAL A 349 16.30 -13.11 11.66
N PHE A 350 15.36 -12.83 10.77
CA PHE A 350 13.93 -13.09 10.94
C PHE A 350 13.61 -14.52 10.52
N VAL A 351 13.94 -15.50 11.37
CA VAL A 351 13.80 -16.94 11.09
C VAL A 351 12.34 -17.32 10.84
N SER A 352 11.42 -16.77 11.63
CA SER A 352 9.98 -16.97 11.47
C SER A 352 9.20 -15.76 12.00
N PRO A 353 7.86 -15.74 11.88
CA PRO A 353 7.03 -14.70 12.50
C PRO A 353 7.15 -14.64 14.04
N THR A 354 7.65 -15.69 14.68
CA THR A 354 7.74 -15.83 16.14
C THR A 354 9.15 -16.09 16.65
N VAL A 355 10.15 -16.13 15.76
CA VAL A 355 11.54 -16.43 16.13
C VAL A 355 12.47 -15.49 15.38
N ILE A 356 13.36 -14.83 16.13
CA ILE A 356 14.55 -14.19 15.57
C ILE A 356 15.80 -14.91 16.04
N GLN A 357 16.86 -14.75 15.25
CA GLN A 357 18.20 -15.14 15.62
C GLN A 357 19.12 -13.93 15.55
N MET A 358 19.84 -13.67 16.63
CA MET A 358 20.88 -12.65 16.69
C MET A 358 22.22 -13.31 16.37
N GLN A 359 22.83 -12.93 15.26
CA GLN A 359 24.14 -13.43 14.83
C GLN A 359 25.20 -12.37 15.07
N HIS A 360 26.03 -12.54 16.10
CA HIS A 360 27.07 -11.59 16.47
C HIS A 360 28.39 -11.93 15.79
N THR A 361 28.91 -11.01 14.99
CA THR A 361 30.25 -11.11 14.40
C THR A 361 31.27 -10.58 15.39
N LEU A 362 32.24 -11.41 15.72
CA LEU A 362 33.30 -11.16 16.69
C LEU A 362 34.67 -11.25 15.99
N ALA A 363 35.63 -10.46 16.43
CA ALA A 363 37.02 -10.55 16.00
C ALA A 363 37.92 -10.96 17.17
N ASN A 364 38.95 -11.77 16.88
CA ASN A 364 40.05 -12.07 17.78
C ASN A 364 41.38 -12.11 17.00
N SER A 365 42.49 -12.43 17.67
CA SER A 365 43.81 -12.52 17.05
C SER A 365 43.96 -13.64 16.00
N ALA A 366 43.04 -14.61 15.97
CA ALA A 366 43.04 -15.73 15.04
C ALA A 366 42.09 -15.52 13.84
N GLY A 367 41.27 -14.47 13.84
CA GLY A 367 40.33 -14.15 12.77
C GLY A 367 38.93 -13.77 13.27
N ALA A 368 37.91 -14.01 12.45
CA ALA A 368 36.52 -13.74 12.78
C ALA A 368 35.82 -15.00 13.35
N ALA A 369 34.98 -14.80 14.36
CA ALA A 369 34.07 -15.81 14.90
C ALA A 369 32.64 -15.28 14.88
N VAL A 370 31.65 -16.18 14.89
CA VAL A 370 30.23 -15.81 14.91
C VAL A 370 29.53 -16.54 16.04
N ALA A 371 28.81 -15.80 16.88
CA ALA A 371 28.02 -16.30 18.00
C ALA A 371 26.52 -16.13 17.74
N TRP A 372 25.74 -17.20 17.83
CA TRP A 372 24.29 -17.17 17.56
C TRP A 372 23.48 -17.29 18.85
N TYR A 373 22.40 -16.50 18.94
CA TYR A 373 21.39 -16.58 20.00
C TYR A 373 19.99 -16.53 19.40
N ASP A 374 19.12 -17.46 19.79
CA ASP A 374 17.74 -17.51 19.33
C ASP A 374 16.79 -16.93 20.38
N TYR A 375 15.76 -16.23 19.90
CA TYR A 375 14.73 -15.61 20.73
C TYR A 375 13.34 -15.93 20.20
N ASN A 376 12.49 -16.42 21.08
CA ASN A 376 11.05 -16.45 20.86
C ASN A 376 10.49 -15.04 21.01
N ILE A 377 9.50 -14.75 20.18
CA ILE A 377 8.85 -13.46 20.07
C ILE A 377 7.38 -13.62 20.40
N THR A 378 6.90 -12.76 21.31
CA THR A 378 5.47 -12.58 21.54
C THR A 378 5.11 -11.12 21.30
N ILE A 379 3.98 -10.89 20.63
CA ILE A 379 3.50 -9.56 20.28
C ILE A 379 2.11 -9.39 20.89
N ASN A 380 1.94 -8.36 21.71
CA ASN A 380 0.64 -8.09 22.34
C ASN A 380 -0.28 -7.24 21.42
N ALA A 381 -1.51 -7.00 21.87
CA ALA A 381 -2.50 -6.24 21.10
C ALA A 381 -2.06 -4.78 20.78
N ASN A 382 -1.13 -4.22 21.56
CA ASN A 382 -0.57 -2.89 21.37
C ASN A 382 0.63 -2.88 20.41
N GLY A 383 0.99 -4.03 19.84
CA GLY A 383 2.16 -4.18 18.96
C GLY A 383 3.49 -4.17 19.73
N GLU A 384 3.47 -4.39 21.04
CA GLU A 384 4.67 -4.48 21.85
C GLU A 384 5.22 -5.90 21.85
N ILE A 385 6.56 -5.99 21.82
CA ILE A 385 7.34 -7.19 21.57
C ILE A 385 8.05 -7.58 22.85
N THR A 386 7.94 -8.85 23.22
CA THR A 386 8.79 -9.47 24.27
C THR A 386 9.70 -10.50 23.63
N PHE A 387 11.00 -10.43 23.96
CA PHE A 387 12.00 -11.40 23.53
C PHE A 387 12.25 -12.42 24.65
N THR A 388 12.18 -13.71 24.34
CA THR A 388 12.53 -14.79 25.27
C THR A 388 13.63 -15.63 24.67
N LYS A 389 14.86 -15.48 25.18
CA LYS A 389 16.00 -16.29 24.74
C LYS A 389 15.72 -17.77 24.98
N PHE A 390 16.06 -18.61 24.03
CA PHE A 390 16.09 -20.07 24.22
C PHE A 390 17.38 -20.66 23.64
N ASP A 391 17.67 -21.91 24.00
CA ASP A 391 18.73 -22.71 23.37
C ASP A 391 18.05 -23.89 22.65
N ASN A 392 18.32 -24.04 21.37
CA ASN A 392 17.76 -25.13 20.55
C ASN A 392 18.59 -26.42 20.65
N GLY A 393 19.67 -26.44 21.42
CA GLY A 393 20.54 -27.60 21.63
C GLY A 393 21.45 -27.94 20.44
N SER A 394 21.45 -27.12 19.38
CA SER A 394 22.26 -27.35 18.19
C SER A 394 23.76 -27.33 18.52
N THR A 395 24.50 -28.29 17.95
CA THR A 395 25.95 -28.41 18.11
C THR A 395 26.73 -27.66 17.02
N ALA A 396 26.06 -26.87 16.17
CA ALA A 396 26.74 -26.08 15.17
C ALA A 396 27.78 -25.14 15.82
N PRO A 397 28.96 -24.93 15.21
CA PRO A 397 30.06 -24.16 15.82
C PRO A 397 29.64 -22.77 16.32
N GLN A 398 28.69 -22.12 15.64
CA GLN A 398 28.20 -20.79 15.98
C GLN A 398 27.37 -20.75 17.28
N TYR A 399 26.59 -21.81 17.57
CA TYR A 399 25.89 -21.94 18.86
C TYR A 399 26.84 -22.34 19.99
N VAL A 400 27.84 -23.16 19.70
CA VAL A 400 28.91 -23.48 20.67
C VAL A 400 29.69 -22.22 21.04
N ALA A 401 30.06 -21.41 20.05
CA ALA A 401 30.67 -20.10 20.26
C ALA A 401 29.74 -19.16 21.06
N GLY A 402 28.44 -19.13 20.74
CA GLY A 402 27.43 -18.39 21.52
C GLY A 402 27.37 -18.81 22.98
N ARG A 403 27.35 -20.12 23.28
CA ARG A 403 27.40 -20.61 24.67
C ARG A 403 28.69 -20.23 25.39
N THR A 404 29.82 -20.25 24.68
CA THR A 404 31.12 -19.86 25.25
C THR A 404 31.19 -18.36 25.54
N ALA A 405 30.65 -17.53 24.64
CA ALA A 405 30.60 -16.08 24.79
C ALA A 405 29.45 -15.59 25.70
N LEU A 406 28.55 -16.48 26.12
CA LEU A 406 27.31 -16.16 26.83
C LEU A 406 27.51 -15.22 28.04
N PRO A 407 28.53 -15.40 28.91
CA PRO A 407 28.73 -14.49 30.04
C PRO A 407 28.90 -13.02 29.62
N ALA A 408 29.57 -12.77 28.49
CA ALA A 408 29.75 -11.42 27.96
C ALA A 408 28.46 -10.81 27.41
N PHE A 409 27.51 -11.64 26.97
CA PHE A 409 26.23 -11.18 26.39
C PHE A 409 25.09 -11.05 27.39
N VAL A 410 25.31 -11.39 28.68
CA VAL A 410 24.30 -11.23 29.75
C VAL A 410 23.64 -9.84 29.76
N PRO A 411 24.38 -8.71 29.62
CA PRO A 411 23.75 -7.38 29.59
C PRO A 411 22.72 -7.20 28.47
N LEU A 412 23.08 -7.63 27.24
CA LEU A 412 22.19 -7.53 26.08
C LEU A 412 21.00 -8.50 26.21
N ASN A 413 21.24 -9.73 26.67
CA ASN A 413 20.19 -10.72 26.88
C ASN A 413 19.17 -10.24 27.92
N ASN A 414 19.63 -9.64 29.02
CA ASN A 414 18.76 -9.06 30.05
C ASN A 414 18.00 -7.85 29.51
N TYR A 415 18.65 -6.98 28.74
CA TYR A 415 18.00 -5.83 28.10
C TYR A 415 16.84 -6.27 27.19
N LEU A 416 17.06 -7.29 26.35
CA LEU A 416 16.02 -7.82 25.46
C LEU A 416 14.91 -8.54 26.23
N ALA A 417 15.22 -9.26 27.31
CA ALA A 417 14.26 -10.07 28.05
C ALA A 417 13.39 -9.27 29.03
N THR A 418 13.88 -8.14 29.55
CA THR A 418 13.19 -7.39 30.62
C THR A 418 12.41 -6.18 30.12
N LYS A 419 12.59 -5.78 28.86
CA LYS A 419 11.96 -4.61 28.26
C LYS A 419 10.90 -5.02 27.23
N LEU A 420 9.89 -4.17 27.09
CA LEU A 420 8.92 -4.26 26.00
C LEU A 420 9.40 -3.38 24.84
N PHE A 421 9.40 -3.91 23.63
CA PHE A 421 9.89 -3.20 22.45
C PHE A 421 8.77 -2.91 21.46
N LYS A 422 8.96 -1.91 20.61
CA LYS A 422 8.21 -1.72 19.37
C LYS A 422 9.20 -1.73 18.21
N ALA A 423 8.74 -2.17 17.04
CA ALA A 423 9.55 -2.20 15.85
C ALA A 423 8.97 -1.28 14.77
N ASP A 424 9.82 -0.52 14.10
CA ASP A 424 9.41 0.37 13.02
C ASP A 424 10.52 0.55 11.97
N TRP A 425 10.14 1.03 10.79
CA TRP A 425 11.07 1.54 9.79
C TRP A 425 11.73 2.81 10.31
N MET A 426 13.05 2.96 10.13
CA MET A 426 13.81 4.11 10.59
C MET A 426 14.15 5.12 9.48
N PRO A 427 14.24 6.43 9.80
CA PRO A 427 13.63 7.17 10.93
C PRO A 427 12.54 8.15 10.46
N ALA A 428 11.65 8.49 11.40
CA ALA A 428 10.65 9.54 11.26
C ALA A 428 11.23 10.94 10.92
N ALA A 429 12.55 11.11 10.98
CA ALA A 429 13.29 12.34 10.69
C ALA A 429 14.28 12.23 9.51
N ALA A 430 14.28 11.16 8.70
CA ALA A 430 15.09 11.16 7.47
C ALA A 430 14.52 12.17 6.47
N THR A 431 15.14 13.35 6.43
CA THR A 431 14.88 14.43 5.49
C THR A 431 15.34 14.11 4.05
N ASP A 432 15.82 12.90 3.79
CA ASP A 432 16.47 12.52 2.53
C ASP A 432 15.54 11.76 1.58
N GLY A 433 14.36 12.34 1.30
CA GLY A 433 13.60 12.04 0.09
C GLY A 433 13.59 10.58 -0.40
N GLY A 434 13.26 9.61 0.45
CA GLY A 434 13.16 8.20 0.05
C GLY A 434 14.46 7.46 -0.28
N SER A 435 15.65 8.07 -0.21
CA SER A 435 16.96 7.40 -0.36
C SER A 435 17.15 6.22 0.60
N TYR A 436 16.38 6.19 1.68
CA TYR A 436 16.41 5.18 2.74
C TYR A 436 15.14 4.33 2.84
N TYR A 437 14.26 4.41 1.85
CA TYR A 437 13.01 3.65 1.80
C TYR A 437 13.26 2.15 1.96
N LEU A 438 12.66 1.55 3.00
CA LEU A 438 12.77 0.13 3.37
C LEU A 438 14.21 -0.36 3.60
N LYS A 439 15.18 0.55 3.79
CA LYS A 439 16.58 0.19 4.00
C LYS A 439 16.92 0.05 5.48
N PHE A 440 16.24 0.79 6.36
CA PHE A 440 16.55 0.80 7.79
C PHE A 440 15.32 0.47 8.61
N ALA A 441 15.50 -0.38 9.61
CA ALA A 441 14.49 -0.66 10.62
C ALA A 441 15.17 -0.88 11.96
N GLY A 442 14.38 -0.84 13.02
CA GLY A 442 14.93 -1.03 14.36
C GLY A 442 13.87 -1.35 15.39
N PHE A 443 14.35 -1.46 16.62
CA PHE A 443 13.55 -1.72 17.81
C PHE A 443 13.82 -0.61 18.81
N TYR A 444 12.76 -0.10 19.43
CA TYR A 444 12.84 0.87 20.52
C TYR A 444 12.02 0.39 21.71
N VAL A 445 12.44 0.73 22.92
CA VAL A 445 11.71 0.36 24.14
C VAL A 445 10.40 1.16 24.18
N SER A 446 9.28 0.47 24.45
CA SER A 446 7.96 1.08 24.54
C SER A 446 7.97 2.19 25.60
N ASN A 447 7.44 3.36 25.25
CA ASN A 447 7.46 4.60 26.06
C ASN A 447 8.86 5.20 26.32
N GLU A 448 9.91 4.68 25.69
CA GLU A 448 11.28 5.22 25.73
C GLU A 448 11.87 5.28 24.30
N PRO A 449 11.38 6.16 23.40
CA PRO A 449 11.80 6.19 21.99
C PRO A 449 13.28 6.56 21.79
N ASP A 450 13.94 7.11 22.81
CA ASP A 450 15.38 7.38 22.84
C ASP A 450 16.23 6.13 23.17
N ASN A 451 15.58 5.02 23.53
CA ASN A 451 16.20 3.74 23.88
C ASN A 451 15.99 2.73 22.76
N TYR A 452 16.91 2.69 21.78
CA TYR A 452 16.71 1.97 20.53
C TYR A 452 18.00 1.42 19.93
N PHE A 453 17.85 0.44 19.05
CA PHE A 453 18.90 0.01 18.12
C PHE A 453 18.28 -0.25 16.75
N TYR A 454 19.06 -0.06 15.70
CA TYR A 454 18.59 -0.20 14.33
C TYR A 454 19.68 -0.70 13.43
N GLY A 455 19.32 -1.09 12.22
CA GLY A 455 20.30 -1.56 11.25
C GLY A 455 19.83 -1.34 9.83
N LYS A 456 20.59 -1.88 8.90
CA LYS A 456 20.33 -1.81 7.47
C LYS A 456 20.01 -3.20 6.90
N PHE A 457 19.05 -3.28 5.99
CA PHE A 457 18.75 -4.47 5.18
C PHE A 457 19.70 -4.67 4.00
#